data_AF-A0A8U0UY36-F1
#
_entry.id   AF-A0A8U0UY36-F1
#
_cell.length_a   1.000
_cell.length_b   1.000
_cell.length_c   1.000
_cell.angle_alpha   90.00
_cell.angle_beta   90.00
_cell.angle_gamma   90.00
#
_symmetry.space_group_name_H-M   'P 1'
#
loop_
_entity.id
_entity.type
_entity.pdbx_description
1 polymer ?
#
loop_
_entity_poly.entity_id
_entity_poly.type
_entity_poly.pdbx_seq_one_letter_code
_entity_poly.pdbx_strand_id
1 'polypeptide(L)'
;MVLSGGLVLGLYTLMSLLSPQETGAIKDSADHMGSYGPAFYQSYGASGQFAYEFDGEQLFSVELKKKEAVWRLPEFGNLAHFDPQNGLASIAVIKAHLDVLVERSNRTRATNDDMYDCKVEHWGLDEPLLKHWEPQVPIPVPDTTETLICALGLALGLLGFLVGTFLIIRGTCLSRAHR
;
A
#
# COMPACT_ATOMS: atom_id res chain seq x y z
N MET A 1 -11.66 55.82 2.15
CA MET A 1 -13.08 55.62 1.79
C MET A 1 -13.69 54.68 2.82
N VAL A 2 -14.86 54.98 3.39
CA VAL A 2 -15.52 54.09 4.35
C VAL A 2 -16.40 53.12 3.55
N LEU A 3 -16.14 51.81 3.64
CA LEU A 3 -17.10 50.82 3.17
C LEU A 3 -18.32 50.88 4.08
N SER A 4 -19.51 51.12 3.51
CA SER A 4 -20.76 51.00 4.25
C SER A 4 -20.90 49.57 4.78
N GLY A 5 -21.28 49.42 6.07
CA GLY A 5 -21.47 48.10 6.68
C GLY A 5 -22.48 47.23 5.92
N GLY A 6 -23.48 47.84 5.27
CA GLY A 6 -24.42 47.14 4.40
C GLY A 6 -23.79 46.58 3.11
N LEU A 7 -22.75 47.24 2.57
CA LEU A 7 -21.99 46.73 1.43
C LEU A 7 -21.16 45.51 1.82
N VAL A 8 -20.52 45.56 3.00
CA VAL A 8 -19.75 44.45 3.57
C VAL A 8 -20.67 43.25 3.86
N LEU A 9 -21.80 43.49 4.54
CA LEU A 9 -22.80 42.45 4.84
C LEU A 9 -23.37 41.84 3.55
N GLY A 10 -23.69 42.67 2.55
CA GLY A 10 -24.13 42.22 1.23
C GLY A 10 -23.09 41.30 0.57
N LEU A 11 -21.80 41.69 0.58
CA LEU A 11 -20.72 40.87 0.01
C LEU A 11 -20.58 39.52 0.72
N TYR A 12 -20.69 39.48 2.06
CA TYR A 12 -20.69 38.23 2.82
C TYR A 12 -21.89 37.35 2.46
N THR A 13 -23.12 37.89 2.41
CA THR A 13 -24.30 37.09 2.02
C THR A 13 -24.20 36.57 0.60
N LEU A 14 -23.65 37.35 -0.33
CA LEU A 14 -23.44 36.92 -1.72
C LEU A 14 -22.38 35.82 -1.81
N MET A 15 -21.29 35.90 -1.04
CA MET A 15 -20.28 34.84 -0.97
C MET A 15 -20.82 33.56 -0.33
N SER A 16 -21.68 33.64 0.69
CA SER A 16 -22.36 32.46 1.25
C SER A 16 -23.36 31.81 0.30
N LEU A 17 -23.98 32.58 -0.61
CA LEU A 17 -24.93 32.07 -1.62
C LEU A 17 -24.26 31.59 -2.92
N LEU A 18 -23.08 32.13 -3.26
CA LEU A 18 -22.28 31.72 -4.41
C LEU A 18 -21.21 30.68 -4.07
N SER A 19 -20.90 30.45 -2.79
CA SER A 19 -20.11 29.30 -2.36
C SER A 19 -20.81 28.05 -2.90
N PRO A 20 -20.12 27.21 -3.69
CA PRO A 20 -20.64 25.88 -3.97
C PRO A 20 -20.86 25.22 -2.61
N GLN A 21 -22.10 24.83 -2.31
CA GLN A 21 -22.33 23.88 -1.24
C GLN A 21 -21.48 22.66 -1.61
N GLU A 22 -20.50 22.30 -0.78
CA GLU A 22 -19.59 21.21 -1.10
C GLU A 22 -20.44 19.99 -1.45
N THR A 23 -20.37 19.57 -2.72
CA THR A 23 -21.07 18.38 -3.22
C THR A 23 -20.38 17.20 -2.56
N GLY A 24 -20.81 16.91 -1.32
CA GLY A 24 -20.12 16.02 -0.42
C GLY A 24 -19.80 14.73 -1.15
N ALA A 25 -18.51 14.47 -1.36
CA ALA A 25 -18.06 13.29 -2.07
C ALA A 25 -18.76 12.10 -1.43
N ILE A 26 -19.55 11.37 -2.25
CA ILE A 26 -20.48 10.36 -1.72
C ILE A 26 -19.65 9.42 -0.87
N LYS A 27 -19.94 9.43 0.44
CA LYS A 27 -19.09 8.74 1.42
C LYS A 27 -19.44 7.26 1.36
N ASP A 28 -18.86 6.58 0.37
CA ASP A 28 -18.93 5.13 0.14
C ASP A 28 -18.17 4.34 1.23
N SER A 29 -18.23 4.81 2.48
CA SER A 29 -17.86 4.01 3.65
C SER A 29 -19.04 3.11 4.01
N ALA A 30 -19.17 2.01 3.26
CA ALA A 30 -19.75 0.81 3.84
C ALA A 30 -18.77 0.27 4.90
N ASP A 31 -19.28 -0.24 6.02
CA ASP A 31 -18.43 -0.84 7.06
C ASP A 31 -17.79 -2.16 6.59
N HIS A 32 -18.41 -2.82 5.60
CA HIS A 32 -17.96 -4.04 4.94
C HIS A 32 -18.25 -3.99 3.43
N MET A 33 -17.43 -4.66 2.62
CA MET A 33 -17.57 -4.73 1.16
C MET A 33 -17.52 -6.18 0.64
N GLY A 34 -18.69 -6.75 0.35
CA GLY A 34 -18.81 -8.05 -0.32
C GLY A 34 -18.80 -7.92 -1.84
N SER A 35 -17.91 -8.65 -2.51
CA SER A 35 -17.81 -8.73 -3.97
C SER A 35 -18.19 -10.14 -4.42
N TYR A 36 -19.41 -10.31 -4.92
CA TYR A 36 -20.02 -11.62 -5.17
C TYR A 36 -19.99 -11.99 -6.66
N GLY A 37 -18.85 -12.55 -7.08
CA GLY A 37 -18.53 -12.87 -8.46
C GLY A 37 -17.58 -11.91 -9.19
N PRO A 38 -16.59 -11.23 -8.56
CA PRO A 38 -15.48 -10.64 -9.32
C PRO A 38 -14.87 -11.72 -10.21
N ALA A 39 -14.89 -11.43 -11.51
CA ALA A 39 -14.52 -12.41 -12.51
C ALA A 39 -13.92 -11.73 -13.75
N PHE A 40 -12.88 -12.36 -14.28
CA PHE A 40 -12.24 -11.94 -15.52
C PHE A 40 -12.01 -13.15 -16.42
N TYR A 41 -11.92 -12.89 -17.72
CA TYR A 41 -11.49 -13.85 -18.73
C TYR A 41 -10.50 -13.15 -19.64
N GLN A 42 -9.40 -13.83 -19.98
CA GLN A 42 -8.38 -13.29 -20.88
C GLN A 42 -8.21 -14.19 -22.10
N SER A 43 -7.91 -13.57 -23.24
CA SER A 43 -7.69 -14.28 -24.51
C SER A 43 -6.28 -14.87 -24.63
N TYR A 44 -5.33 -14.42 -23.80
CA TYR A 44 -3.97 -14.96 -23.76
C TYR A 44 -3.89 -16.14 -22.78
N GLY A 45 -3.92 -17.35 -23.34
CA GLY A 45 -4.13 -18.59 -22.59
C GLY A 45 -5.58 -18.71 -22.11
N ALA A 46 -6.22 -19.87 -22.27
CA ALA A 46 -7.62 -20.09 -21.90
C ALA A 46 -7.79 -20.08 -20.37
N SER A 47 -7.82 -18.87 -19.81
CA SER A 47 -7.64 -18.59 -18.40
C SER A 47 -8.52 -17.42 -17.98
N GLY A 48 -8.93 -17.46 -16.73
CA GLY A 48 -9.90 -16.56 -16.13
C GLY A 48 -10.23 -17.07 -14.74
N GLN A 49 -10.76 -16.19 -13.92
CA GLN A 49 -11.05 -16.48 -12.52
C GLN A 49 -12.48 -16.06 -12.24
N PHE A 50 -13.16 -16.80 -11.37
CA PHE A 50 -14.39 -16.38 -10.72
C PHE A 50 -14.17 -16.60 -9.22
N ALA A 51 -14.29 -15.55 -8.43
CA ALA A 51 -14.10 -15.58 -6.99
C ALA A 51 -15.29 -14.93 -6.27
N TYR A 52 -15.44 -15.21 -4.98
CA TYR A 52 -16.21 -14.39 -4.04
C TYR A 52 -15.22 -13.79 -3.04
N GLU A 53 -15.34 -12.49 -2.78
CA GLU A 53 -14.46 -11.73 -1.89
C GLU A 53 -15.28 -10.96 -0.85
N PHE A 54 -14.68 -10.71 0.31
CA PHE A 54 -15.29 -9.95 1.40
C PHE A 54 -14.18 -9.14 2.10
N ASP A 55 -14.37 -7.82 2.21
CA ASP A 55 -13.40 -6.85 2.75
C ASP A 55 -12.01 -6.92 2.07
N GLY A 56 -11.99 -7.35 0.80
CA GLY A 56 -10.77 -7.55 0.01
C GLY A 56 -10.11 -8.93 0.17
N GLU A 57 -10.62 -9.80 1.05
CA GLU A 57 -10.14 -11.18 1.18
C GLU A 57 -11.01 -12.16 0.36
N GLN A 58 -10.36 -13.07 -0.36
CA GLN A 58 -11.06 -14.11 -1.13
C GLN A 58 -11.66 -15.19 -0.21
N LEU A 59 -12.98 -15.39 -0.24
CA LEU A 59 -13.66 -16.47 0.47
C LEU A 59 -13.47 -17.82 -0.24
N PHE A 60 -13.67 -17.83 -1.56
CA PHE A 60 -13.44 -18.98 -2.43
C PHE A 60 -13.22 -18.56 -3.88
N SER A 61 -12.72 -19.47 -4.70
CA SER A 61 -12.73 -19.35 -6.17
C SER A 61 -13.22 -20.63 -6.84
N VAL A 62 -13.70 -20.52 -8.09
CA VAL A 62 -14.16 -21.67 -8.87
C VAL A 62 -13.01 -22.19 -9.74
N GLU A 63 -12.54 -23.39 -9.44
CA GLU A 63 -11.54 -24.10 -10.24
C GLU A 63 -12.22 -24.62 -11.51
N LEU A 64 -12.10 -23.84 -12.59
CA LEU A 64 -12.83 -24.04 -13.85
C LEU A 64 -12.57 -25.41 -14.50
N LYS A 65 -11.41 -26.03 -14.25
CA LYS A 65 -11.06 -27.35 -14.82
C LYS A 65 -11.72 -28.50 -14.06
N LYS A 66 -11.75 -28.42 -12.73
CA LYS A 66 -12.39 -29.44 -11.87
C LYS A 66 -13.89 -29.24 -11.75
N LYS A 67 -14.38 -28.01 -11.98
CA LYS A 67 -15.76 -27.56 -11.76
C LYS A 67 -16.14 -27.60 -10.27
N GLU A 68 -15.23 -27.13 -9.42
CA GLU A 68 -15.34 -27.18 -7.96
C GLU A 68 -15.16 -25.78 -7.36
N ALA A 69 -15.86 -25.50 -6.25
CA ALA A 69 -15.63 -24.29 -5.45
C ALA A 69 -14.54 -24.57 -4.41
N VAL A 70 -13.38 -23.94 -4.59
CA VAL A 70 -12.20 -24.09 -3.71
C VAL A 70 -12.21 -22.95 -2.71
N TRP A 71 -12.58 -23.27 -1.47
CA TRP A 71 -12.60 -22.34 -0.34
C TRP A 71 -11.18 -22.01 0.13
N ARG A 72 -10.92 -20.74 0.48
CA ARG A 72 -9.64 -20.29 1.06
C ARG A 72 -9.40 -20.89 2.43
N LEU A 73 -10.46 -21.02 3.22
CA LEU A 73 -10.50 -21.71 4.51
C LEU A 73 -11.56 -22.82 4.45
N PRO A 74 -11.20 -24.10 4.68
CA PRO A 74 -12.13 -25.22 4.53
C PRO A 74 -13.32 -25.16 5.50
N GLU A 75 -13.19 -24.45 6.62
CA GLU A 75 -14.25 -24.18 7.59
C GLU A 75 -15.45 -23.49 6.94
N PHE A 76 -15.22 -22.57 5.99
CA PHE A 76 -16.29 -21.85 5.30
C PHE A 76 -17.12 -22.77 4.40
N GLY A 77 -16.51 -23.79 3.79
CA GLY A 77 -17.20 -24.81 2.99
C GLY A 77 -18.09 -25.76 3.80
N ASN A 78 -17.97 -25.76 5.14
CA ASN A 78 -18.89 -26.46 6.03
C ASN A 78 -20.09 -25.58 6.46
N LEU A 79 -20.00 -24.26 6.27
CA LEU A 79 -21.01 -23.28 6.69
C LEU A 79 -21.83 -22.73 5.51
N ALA A 80 -21.23 -22.67 4.32
CA ALA A 80 -21.84 -22.15 3.11
C ALA A 80 -21.61 -23.11 1.93
N HIS A 81 -22.58 -23.17 1.02
CA HIS A 81 -22.51 -23.93 -0.22
C HIS A 81 -22.60 -22.99 -1.42
N PHE A 82 -21.83 -23.28 -2.47
CA PHE A 82 -21.89 -22.59 -3.75
C PHE A 82 -21.87 -23.62 -4.87
N ASP A 83 -22.82 -23.53 -5.81
CA ASP A 83 -22.83 -24.34 -7.03
C ASP A 83 -21.82 -23.77 -8.04
N PRO A 84 -20.73 -24.50 -8.38
CA PRO A 84 -19.70 -24.07 -9.32
C PRO A 84 -20.24 -23.73 -10.71
N GLN A 85 -21.39 -24.30 -11.11
CA GLN A 85 -22.03 -24.06 -12.39
C GLN A 85 -22.39 -22.57 -12.61
N ASN A 86 -22.65 -21.82 -11.54
CA ASN A 86 -22.90 -20.37 -11.61
C ASN A 86 -21.64 -19.60 -12.05
N GLY A 87 -20.47 -19.98 -11.52
CA GLY A 87 -19.18 -19.40 -11.94
C GLY A 87 -18.81 -19.78 -13.36
N LEU A 88 -19.02 -21.05 -13.74
CA LEU A 88 -18.80 -21.54 -15.10
C LEU A 88 -19.68 -20.83 -16.14
N ALA A 89 -20.96 -20.61 -15.84
CA ALA A 89 -21.89 -19.86 -16.69
C ALA A 89 -21.47 -18.39 -16.83
N SER A 90 -21.06 -17.76 -15.72
CA SER A 90 -20.56 -16.37 -15.71
C SER A 90 -19.33 -16.21 -16.60
N ILE A 91 -18.36 -17.13 -16.49
CA ILE A 91 -17.15 -17.14 -17.34
C ILE A 91 -17.50 -17.34 -18.82
N ALA A 92 -18.47 -18.18 -19.16
CA ALA A 92 -18.92 -18.36 -20.54
C ALA A 92 -19.52 -17.07 -21.15
N VAL A 93 -20.26 -16.30 -20.36
CA VAL A 93 -20.79 -14.98 -20.77
C VAL A 93 -19.67 -13.95 -20.92
N ILE A 94 -18.76 -13.85 -19.95
CA ILE A 94 -17.62 -12.91 -19.99
C ILE A 94 -16.74 -13.18 -21.21
N LYS A 95 -16.50 -14.46 -21.55
CA LYS A 95 -15.79 -14.84 -22.78
C LYS A 95 -16.49 -14.32 -24.04
N ALA A 96 -17.79 -14.58 -24.21
CA ALA A 96 -18.53 -14.11 -25.38
C ALA A 96 -18.54 -12.57 -25.50
N HIS A 97 -18.52 -11.87 -24.37
CA HIS A 97 -18.37 -10.42 -24.31
C HIS A 97 -16.95 -9.96 -24.71
N LEU A 98 -15.91 -10.66 -24.26
CA LEU A 98 -14.52 -10.40 -24.66
C LEU A 98 -14.32 -10.57 -26.17
N ASP A 99 -14.88 -11.62 -26.77
CA ASP A 99 -14.78 -11.88 -28.21
C ASP A 99 -15.34 -10.67 -29.02
N VAL A 100 -16.49 -10.13 -28.61
CA VAL A 100 -17.08 -8.91 -29.21
C VAL A 100 -16.22 -7.66 -28.97
N LEU A 101 -15.61 -7.51 -27.79
CA LEU A 101 -14.73 -6.38 -27.47
C LEU A 101 -13.42 -6.42 -28.27
N VAL A 102 -12.88 -7.61 -28.57
CA VAL A 102 -11.67 -7.80 -29.38
C VAL A 102 -11.91 -7.47 -30.86
N GLU A 103 -13.08 -7.83 -31.41
CA GLU A 103 -13.49 -7.34 -32.74
C GLU A 103 -13.66 -5.81 -32.73
N ARG A 104 -14.38 -5.27 -31.74
CA ARG A 104 -14.66 -3.83 -31.62
C ARG A 104 -13.41 -2.96 -31.42
N SER A 105 -12.35 -3.49 -30.82
CA SER A 105 -11.06 -2.78 -30.65
C SER A 105 -10.16 -2.85 -31.89
N ASN A 106 -10.64 -3.42 -33.01
CA ASN A 106 -9.82 -3.79 -34.17
C ASN A 106 -8.61 -4.67 -33.78
N ARG A 107 -8.77 -5.55 -32.78
CA ARG A 107 -7.70 -6.39 -32.19
C ARG A 107 -6.54 -5.64 -31.54
N THR A 108 -6.75 -4.38 -31.14
CA THR A 108 -5.72 -3.59 -30.44
C THR A 108 -5.35 -4.24 -29.09
N ARG A 109 -4.04 -4.31 -28.80
CA ARG A 109 -3.48 -4.93 -27.58
C ARG A 109 -3.17 -3.89 -26.50
N ALA A 110 -3.13 -4.31 -25.24
CA ALA A 110 -2.53 -3.56 -24.15
C ALA A 110 -0.99 -3.72 -24.12
N THR A 111 -0.29 -2.70 -23.61
CA THR A 111 1.16 -2.65 -23.39
C THR A 111 1.49 -2.92 -21.92
N ASN A 112 2.75 -3.25 -21.58
CA ASN A 112 3.13 -3.62 -20.21
C ASN A 112 4.33 -2.85 -19.65
N ASP A 113 4.27 -2.69 -18.32
CA ASP A 113 5.10 -1.87 -17.42
C ASP A 113 5.27 -2.64 -16.07
N ASP A 114 6.38 -2.40 -15.36
CA ASP A 114 7.14 -3.47 -14.67
C ASP A 114 8.09 -2.89 -13.58
N MET A 115 8.07 -3.17 -12.26
CA MET A 115 7.13 -3.76 -11.28
C MET A 115 6.91 -5.31 -11.23
N TYR A 116 7.67 -6.19 -10.55
CA TYR A 116 8.85 -6.07 -9.67
C TYR A 116 9.94 -7.18 -9.86
N ASP A 117 9.59 -8.47 -9.89
CA ASP A 117 10.30 -9.59 -10.58
C ASP A 117 9.58 -10.90 -10.18
N CYS A 118 8.24 -10.85 -10.24
CA CYS A 118 7.40 -11.99 -9.92
C CYS A 118 7.59 -13.06 -11.01
N LYS A 119 8.46 -14.04 -10.72
CA LYS A 119 8.91 -15.01 -11.70
C LYS A 119 7.87 -16.10 -11.92
N VAL A 120 7.26 -16.14 -13.11
CA VAL A 120 6.16 -17.07 -13.42
C VAL A 120 6.61 -18.08 -14.47
N GLU A 121 6.54 -19.37 -14.12
CA GLU A 121 7.07 -20.49 -14.90
C GLU A 121 5.94 -21.36 -15.48
N HIS A 122 6.05 -21.70 -16.77
CA HIS A 122 5.01 -22.41 -17.54
C HIS A 122 5.64 -23.08 -18.78
N TRP A 123 5.14 -24.25 -19.21
CA TRP A 123 5.81 -25.14 -20.19
C TRP A 123 6.08 -24.60 -21.61
N GLY A 124 5.64 -23.38 -21.93
CA GLY A 124 5.94 -22.70 -23.21
C GLY A 124 6.88 -21.50 -23.07
N LEU A 125 7.44 -21.29 -21.88
CA LEU A 125 8.50 -20.35 -21.60
C LEU A 125 9.82 -21.13 -21.66
N ASP A 126 10.53 -21.02 -22.78
CA ASP A 126 11.91 -21.55 -22.90
C ASP A 126 12.82 -20.94 -21.82
N GLU A 127 12.57 -19.67 -21.47
CA GLU A 127 13.03 -19.00 -20.24
C GLU A 127 11.88 -18.17 -19.61
N PRO A 128 11.81 -18.00 -18.27
CA PRO A 128 10.55 -17.59 -17.60
C PRO A 128 10.25 -16.08 -17.57
N LEU A 129 8.97 -15.75 -17.32
CA LEU A 129 8.51 -14.37 -17.15
C LEU A 129 9.12 -13.74 -15.89
N LEU A 130 9.47 -12.46 -15.99
CA LEU A 130 10.10 -11.56 -15.00
C LEU A 130 9.44 -10.16 -15.13
N LYS A 131 9.76 -9.20 -14.24
CA LYS A 131 9.01 -7.93 -14.05
C LYS A 131 9.72 -6.73 -13.33
N HIS A 132 11.00 -6.79 -12.95
CA HIS A 132 11.95 -5.72 -12.46
C HIS A 132 11.55 -4.49 -11.56
N TRP A 133 12.08 -4.35 -10.31
CA TRP A 133 11.97 -3.17 -9.40
C TRP A 133 12.93 -3.25 -8.15
N GLU A 134 12.94 -2.26 -7.24
CA GLU A 134 14.05 -1.97 -6.31
C GLU A 134 13.72 -1.80 -4.79
N PRO A 135 14.62 -2.22 -3.87
CA PRO A 135 14.47 -1.99 -2.42
C PRO A 135 14.77 -0.54 -1.99
N GLN A 136 13.86 0.05 -1.21
CA GLN A 136 14.06 1.37 -0.59
C GLN A 136 14.97 1.28 0.65
N VAL A 137 16.28 1.13 0.43
CA VAL A 137 17.28 1.03 1.51
C VAL A 137 17.48 2.41 2.17
N PRO A 138 17.29 2.56 3.50
CA PRO A 138 17.68 3.77 4.19
C PRO A 138 19.19 4.00 4.03
N ILE A 139 19.60 5.20 3.65
CA ILE A 139 20.99 5.56 3.38
C ILE A 139 21.86 5.09 4.56
N PRO A 140 22.91 4.27 4.35
CA PRO A 140 23.83 3.89 5.41
C PRO A 140 24.38 5.13 6.08
N VAL A 141 24.17 5.25 7.40
CA VAL A 141 24.65 6.40 8.17
C VAL A 141 26.18 6.39 8.04
N PRO A 142 26.81 7.43 7.47
CA PRO A 142 28.21 7.35 7.10
C PRO A 142 29.09 7.19 8.34
N ASP A 143 30.15 6.39 8.25
CA ASP A 143 31.08 6.07 9.36
C ASP A 143 31.63 7.33 10.08
N THR A 144 31.58 8.48 9.41
CA THR A 144 31.90 9.79 9.97
C THR A 144 31.05 10.14 11.20
N THR A 145 29.76 9.79 11.27
CA THR A 145 28.93 10.14 12.43
C THR A 145 29.29 9.36 13.67
N GLU A 146 29.53 8.06 13.56
CA GLU A 146 29.96 7.24 14.71
C GLU A 146 31.37 7.62 15.17
N THR A 147 32.27 7.88 14.21
CA THR A 147 33.63 8.37 14.47
C THR A 147 33.61 9.70 15.23
N LEU A 148 32.76 10.65 14.84
CA LEU A 148 32.59 11.94 15.52
C LEU A 148 32.02 11.79 16.93
N ILE A 149 31.01 10.93 17.13
CA ILE A 149 30.44 10.65 18.46
C ILE A 149 31.50 10.04 19.39
N CYS A 150 32.28 9.08 18.90
CA CYS A 150 33.37 8.46 19.65
C CYS A 150 34.46 9.48 20.05
N ALA A 151 34.91 10.31 19.10
CA ALA A 151 35.91 11.35 19.35
C ALA A 151 35.43 12.41 20.37
N LEU A 152 34.16 12.84 20.28
CA LEU A 152 33.56 13.77 21.24
C LEU A 152 33.46 13.14 22.64
N GLY A 153 33.04 11.88 22.75
CA GLY A 153 32.97 11.15 24.02
C GLY A 153 34.34 11.04 24.70
N LEU A 154 35.38 10.69 23.94
CA LEU A 154 36.76 10.62 24.45
C LEU A 154 37.27 11.99 24.92
N ALA A 155 37.03 13.05 24.15
CA ALA A 155 37.46 14.41 24.52
C ALA A 155 36.79 14.90 25.83
N LEU A 156 35.48 14.68 25.97
CA LEU A 156 34.74 15.04 27.19
C LEU A 156 35.17 14.20 28.40
N GLY A 157 35.42 12.90 28.22
CA GLY A 157 35.92 12.01 29.28
C GLY A 157 37.29 12.43 29.81
N LEU A 158 38.23 12.76 28.91
CA LEU A 158 39.56 13.25 29.28
C LEU A 158 39.50 14.60 30.01
N LEU A 159 38.66 15.53 29.54
CA LEU A 159 38.46 16.82 30.22
C LEU A 159 37.86 16.63 31.62
N GLY A 160 36.86 15.76 31.77
CA GLY A 160 36.27 15.41 33.06
C GLY A 160 37.28 14.82 34.05
N PHE A 161 38.18 13.95 33.58
CA PHE A 161 39.26 13.37 34.39
C PHE A 161 40.28 14.43 34.85
N LEU A 162 40.69 15.35 33.97
CA LEU A 162 41.61 16.45 34.31
C LEU A 162 40.99 17.43 35.31
N VAL A 163 39.71 17.78 35.15
CA VAL A 163 38.98 18.64 36.11
C VAL A 163 38.79 17.93 37.45
N GLY A 164 38.38 16.66 37.44
CA GLY A 164 38.19 15.87 38.66
C GLY A 164 39.48 15.71 39.47
N THR A 165 40.59 15.36 38.82
CA THR A 165 41.91 15.26 39.48
C THR A 165 42.38 16.62 40.03
N PHE A 166 42.21 17.71 39.28
CA PHE A 166 42.50 19.06 39.78
C PHE A 166 41.67 19.45 41.01
N LEU A 167 40.36 19.14 41.01
CA LEU A 167 39.48 19.41 42.16
C LEU A 167 39.87 18.58 43.40
N ILE A 168 40.24 17.31 43.22
CA ILE A 168 40.73 16.44 44.31
C ILE A 168 42.05 16.98 44.89
N ILE A 169 42.99 17.39 44.04
CA ILE A 169 44.25 18.02 44.47
C ILE A 169 43.98 19.34 45.19
N ARG A 170 43.12 20.22 44.66
CA ARG A 170 42.73 21.46 45.31
C ARG A 170 42.07 21.23 46.67
N GLY A 171 41.13 20.29 46.77
CA GLY A 171 40.43 19.96 48.02
C GLY A 171 41.38 19.41 49.08
N THR A 172 42.26 18.49 48.71
CA THR A 172 43.25 17.90 49.64
C THR A 172 44.34 18.90 50.05
N CYS A 173 44.75 19.83 49.18
CA CYS A 173 45.64 20.92 49.53
C CYS A 173 44.97 21.96 50.45
N LEU A 174 43.74 22.41 50.16
CA LEU A 174 43.02 23.36 51.03
C LEU A 174 42.72 22.73 52.41
N SER A 175 42.33 21.45 52.45
CA SER A 175 42.09 20.73 53.71
C SER A 175 43.36 20.54 54.57
N ARG A 176 44.56 20.74 54.01
CA ARG A 176 45.83 20.79 54.75
C ARG A 176 46.24 22.20 55.18
N ALA A 177 45.65 23.25 54.59
CA ALA A 177 45.93 24.65 54.95
C ALA A 177 45.03 25.19 56.08
N HIS A 178 44.07 24.39 56.55
CA HIS A 178 43.10 24.73 57.59
C HIS A 178 43.13 23.73 58.77
N ARG A 179 44.30 23.13 59.03
CA ARG A 179 44.60 22.26 60.17
C ARG A 179 45.99 22.58 60.70
#